data_AF-A0A957QML4-F1
#
_entry.id   AF-A0A957QML4-F1
#
_cell.length_a   1.000
_cell.length_b   1.000
_cell.length_c   1.000
_cell.angle_alpha   90.00
_cell.angle_beta   90.00
_cell.angle_gamma   90.00
#
_symmetry.space_group_name_H-M   'P 1'
#
loop_
_entity.id
_entity.type
_entity.pdbx_description
1 polymer ?
#
loop_
_entity_poly.entity_id
_entity_poly.type
_entity_poly.pdbx_seq_one_letter_code
_entity_poly.pdbx_strand_id
1 'polypeptide(L)'
;GEEAVAGFSATTVTRLLAVWQEEYKVWHKRPLAGKAYTYVWADGVHFNIRLAGDRLAALVIVGVTPEGHKELFALEDGYRESTESRQTVLRDLKRRGLPATQLAVGDGALDFWATLRDVFPKTEDQRCWVYKLANVLDKLPKRLQPQAKLRYKWV
;
A
#
# COMPACT_ATOMS: atom_id res chain seq x y z
N GLY A 1 -17.72 -9.95 -36.80
CA GLY A 1 -17.54 -11.25 -36.14
C GLY A 1 -17.07 -10.95 -34.74
N GLU A 2 -18.00 -10.72 -33.83
CA GLU A 2 -17.73 -10.64 -32.39
C GLU A 2 -17.78 -12.08 -31.88
N GLU A 3 -16.61 -12.69 -31.68
CA GLU A 3 -16.54 -13.91 -30.88
C GLU A 3 -16.88 -13.52 -29.44
N ALA A 4 -18.09 -13.87 -29.02
CA ALA A 4 -18.47 -13.86 -27.62
C ALA A 4 -17.53 -14.82 -26.88
N VAL A 5 -16.57 -14.27 -26.13
CA VAL A 5 -15.72 -15.06 -25.24
C VAL A 5 -16.65 -15.76 -24.24
N ALA A 6 -16.81 -17.07 -24.38
CA ALA A 6 -17.61 -17.87 -23.47
C ALA A 6 -17.05 -17.70 -22.05
N GLY A 7 -17.88 -17.20 -21.13
CA GLY A 7 -17.49 -17.03 -19.73
C GLY A 7 -17.11 -18.35 -19.07
N PHE A 8 -16.26 -18.29 -18.04
CA PHE A 8 -15.88 -19.48 -17.29
C PHE A 8 -17.05 -20.06 -16.47
N SER A 9 -17.12 -21.39 -16.37
CA SER A 9 -18.06 -22.05 -15.45
C SER A 9 -17.71 -21.76 -13.99
N ALA A 10 -18.70 -21.81 -13.08
CA ALA A 10 -18.48 -21.61 -11.65
C ALA A 10 -17.38 -22.54 -11.09
N THR A 11 -17.37 -23.80 -11.50
CA THR A 11 -16.33 -24.78 -11.12
C THR A 11 -14.94 -24.35 -11.59
N THR A 12 -14.84 -23.75 -12.79
CA THR A 12 -13.57 -23.25 -13.31
C THR A 12 -13.09 -22.06 -12.50
N VAL A 13 -13.98 -21.12 -12.16
CA VAL A 13 -13.67 -19.96 -11.33
C VAL A 13 -13.16 -20.39 -9.96
N THR A 14 -13.84 -21.33 -9.29
CA THR A 14 -13.41 -21.86 -7.98
C THR A 14 -12.03 -22.51 -8.05
N ARG A 15 -11.75 -23.29 -9.10
CA ARG A 15 -10.45 -23.92 -9.29
C ARG A 15 -9.34 -22.88 -9.51
N LEU A 16 -9.59 -21.85 -10.32
CA LEU A 16 -8.62 -20.76 -10.55
C LEU A 16 -8.36 -19.97 -9.26
N LEU A 17 -9.41 -19.71 -8.47
CA LEU A 17 -9.27 -19.03 -7.17
C LEU A 17 -8.34 -19.81 -6.23
N ALA A 18 -8.46 -21.14 -6.17
CA ALA A 18 -7.58 -21.97 -5.35
C ALA A 18 -6.12 -21.87 -5.81
N VAL A 19 -5.86 -21.85 -7.13
CA VAL A 19 -4.51 -21.65 -7.67
C VAL A 19 -3.96 -20.28 -7.28
N TRP A 20 -4.73 -19.21 -7.46
CA TRP A 20 -4.28 -17.85 -7.11
C TRP A 20 -4.05 -17.67 -5.62
N GLN A 21 -4.79 -18.37 -4.77
CA GLN A 21 -4.55 -18.35 -3.32
C GLN A 21 -3.20 -18.99 -2.96
N GLU A 22 -2.80 -20.07 -3.63
CA GLU A 22 -1.49 -20.67 -3.42
C GLU A 22 -0.37 -19.79 -3.98
N GLU A 23 -0.54 -19.24 -5.18
CA GLU A 23 0.40 -18.27 -5.76
C GLU A 23 0.57 -17.05 -4.86
N TYR A 24 -0.52 -16.54 -4.29
CA TYR A 24 -0.49 -15.44 -3.34
C TYR A 24 0.31 -15.80 -2.09
N LYS A 25 0.11 -16.97 -1.48
CA LYS A 25 0.89 -17.42 -0.31
C LYS A 25 2.39 -17.50 -0.61
N VAL A 26 2.76 -17.96 -1.80
CA VAL A 26 4.16 -18.02 -2.23
C VAL A 26 4.72 -16.61 -2.44
N TRP A 27 4.01 -15.77 -3.19
CA TRP A 27 4.38 -14.38 -3.47
C TRP A 27 4.52 -13.54 -2.19
N HIS A 28 3.63 -13.76 -1.22
CA HIS A 28 3.57 -13.08 0.07
C HIS A 28 4.80 -13.38 0.94
N LYS A 29 5.39 -14.57 0.80
CA LYS A 29 6.58 -14.99 1.57
C LYS A 29 7.89 -14.84 0.80
N ARG A 30 7.85 -14.37 -0.46
CA ARG A 30 9.04 -14.33 -1.31
C ARG A 30 10.15 -13.45 -0.70
N PRO A 31 11.43 -13.79 -0.89
CA PRO A 31 12.53 -12.99 -0.39
C PRO A 31 12.55 -11.61 -1.06
N LEU A 32 12.93 -10.59 -0.27
CA LEU A 32 13.15 -9.21 -0.72
C LEU A 32 14.63 -8.83 -0.68
N ALA A 33 15.48 -9.75 -0.23
CA ALA A 33 16.93 -9.61 -0.25
C ALA A 33 17.50 -9.54 -1.67
N GLY A 34 18.69 -8.94 -1.82
CA GLY A 34 19.44 -8.91 -3.08
C GLY A 34 19.00 -7.82 -4.06
N LYS A 35 18.03 -6.98 -3.70
CA LYS A 35 17.62 -5.80 -4.46
C LYS A 35 17.76 -4.54 -3.61
N ALA A 36 18.18 -3.45 -4.25
CA ALA A 36 18.19 -2.12 -3.63
C ALA A 36 16.86 -1.41 -3.92
N TYR A 37 16.34 -0.71 -2.92
CA TYR A 37 15.15 0.13 -3.06
C TYR A 37 15.46 1.52 -2.52
N THR A 38 15.18 2.54 -3.32
CA THR A 38 15.40 3.93 -2.94
C THR A 38 14.26 4.44 -2.07
N TYR A 39 13.03 4.10 -2.46
CA TYR A 39 11.80 4.59 -1.82
C TYR A 39 10.88 3.44 -1.46
N VAL A 40 10.08 3.63 -0.41
CA VAL A 40 8.91 2.80 -0.14
C VAL A 40 7.68 3.69 0.04
N TRP A 41 6.55 3.30 -0.52
CA TRP A 41 5.24 3.92 -0.28
C TRP A 41 4.37 2.97 0.52
N ALA A 42 3.71 3.49 1.54
CA ALA A 42 2.69 2.77 2.30
C ALA A 42 1.35 3.53 2.18
N ASP A 43 0.29 2.82 1.79
CA ASP A 43 -1.03 3.43 1.60
C ASP A 43 -2.18 2.52 2.04
N GLY A 44 -3.27 3.12 2.51
CA GLY A 44 -4.52 2.46 2.87
C GLY A 44 -5.52 2.52 1.72
N VAL A 45 -5.69 1.41 0.98
CA VAL A 45 -6.64 1.33 -0.13
C VAL A 45 -8.00 0.84 0.37
N HIS A 46 -9.03 1.66 0.23
CA HIS A 46 -10.38 1.34 0.68
C HIS A 46 -11.15 0.59 -0.41
N PHE A 47 -11.63 -0.62 -0.10
CA PHE A 47 -12.47 -1.39 -0.99
C PHE A 47 -13.94 -1.21 -0.63
N ASN A 48 -14.80 -1.09 -1.64
CA ASN A 48 -16.25 -1.14 -1.48
C ASN A 48 -16.77 -2.59 -1.33
N ILE A 49 -16.04 -3.42 -0.59
CA ILE A 49 -16.42 -4.80 -0.29
C ILE A 49 -16.95 -4.79 1.14
N ARG A 50 -18.23 -5.15 1.31
CA ARG A 50 -18.84 -5.35 2.62
C ARG A 50 -18.56 -6.78 3.06
N LEU A 51 -17.59 -6.96 3.95
CA LEU A 51 -17.47 -8.19 4.74
C LEU A 51 -17.87 -7.86 6.17
N ALA A 52 -18.83 -8.62 6.73
CA ALA A 52 -19.28 -8.47 8.12
C ALA A 52 -19.79 -7.07 8.56
N GLY A 53 -20.08 -6.15 7.62
CA GLY A 53 -20.65 -4.83 7.91
C GLY A 53 -19.65 -3.67 7.84
N ASP A 54 -18.35 -3.94 7.82
CA ASP A 54 -17.31 -2.92 7.79
C ASP A 54 -16.67 -2.75 6.40
N ARG A 55 -16.21 -1.53 6.11
CA ARG A 55 -15.38 -1.25 4.93
C ARG A 55 -13.97 -1.74 5.19
N LEU A 56 -13.52 -2.70 4.39
CA LEU A 56 -12.13 -3.15 4.42
C LEU A 56 -11.23 -2.11 3.75
N ALA A 57 -10.32 -1.52 4.52
CA ALA A 57 -9.10 -0.93 3.96
C ALA A 57 -8.04 -2.03 3.84
N ALA A 58 -7.18 -1.98 2.84
CA ALA A 58 -5.97 -2.80 2.79
C ALA A 58 -4.73 -1.92 2.86
N LEU A 59 -3.73 -2.36 3.64
CA LEU A 59 -2.42 -1.75 3.63
C LEU A 59 -1.64 -2.26 2.41
N VAL A 60 -1.21 -1.33 1.57
CA VAL A 60 -0.40 -1.59 0.39
C VAL A 60 0.98 -1.00 0.62
N ILE A 61 2.03 -1.81 0.45
CA ILE A 61 3.42 -1.33 0.52
C ILE A 61 4.12 -1.60 -0.82
N VAL A 62 4.66 -0.54 -1.43
CA VAL A 62 5.34 -0.60 -2.73
C VAL A 62 6.74 -0.04 -2.59
N GLY A 63 7.76 -0.78 -3.01
CA GLY A 63 9.12 -0.24 -3.16
C GLY A 63 9.39 0.25 -4.57
N VAL A 64 10.34 1.17 -4.70
CA VAL A 64 10.90 1.58 -5.99
C VAL A 64 12.40 1.39 -6.01
N THR A 65 12.89 0.73 -7.05
CA THR A 65 14.33 0.56 -7.29
C THR A 65 14.96 1.88 -7.76
N PRO A 66 16.29 2.03 -7.74
CA PRO A 66 16.98 3.21 -8.26
C PRO A 66 16.63 3.55 -9.72
N GLU A 67 16.25 2.54 -10.51
CA GLU A 67 15.86 2.69 -11.92
C GLU A 67 14.39 3.09 -12.10
N GLY A 68 13.64 3.24 -11.00
CA GLY A 68 12.23 3.64 -11.04
C GLY A 68 11.24 2.48 -11.15
N HIS A 69 11.69 1.22 -11.05
CA HIS A 69 10.78 0.07 -11.09
C HIS A 69 10.01 -0.09 -9.79
N LYS A 70 8.68 -0.14 -9.89
CA LYS A 70 7.78 -0.35 -8.76
C LYS A 70 7.61 -1.84 -8.49
N GLU A 71 7.76 -2.24 -7.24
CA GLU A 71 7.51 -3.61 -6.79
C GLU A 71 6.58 -3.61 -5.56
N LEU A 72 5.49 -4.38 -5.63
CA LEU A 72 4.55 -4.54 -4.52
C LEU A 72 5.15 -5.49 -3.48
N PHE A 73 5.35 -5.04 -2.24
CA PHE A 73 5.93 -5.83 -1.15
C PHE A 73 4.88 -6.53 -0.29
N ALA A 74 3.79 -5.82 0.01
CA ALA A 74 2.72 -6.28 0.88
C ALA A 74 1.37 -5.74 0.39
N LEU A 75 0.34 -6.58 0.56
CA LEU A 75 -1.07 -6.26 0.40
C LEU A 75 -1.78 -6.95 1.55
N GLU A 76 -2.12 -6.22 2.59
CA GLU A 76 -2.59 -6.81 3.86
C GLU A 76 -3.98 -6.29 4.18
N ASP A 77 -4.86 -7.18 4.60
CA ASP A 77 -6.21 -6.80 5.00
C ASP A 77 -6.14 -5.95 6.27
N GLY A 78 -6.67 -4.74 6.18
CA GLY A 78 -6.75 -3.79 7.28
C GLY A 78 -7.93 -4.06 8.21
N TYR A 79 -8.41 -5.31 8.32
CA TYR A 79 -9.53 -5.68 9.22
C TYR A 79 -9.24 -5.33 10.69
N ARG A 80 -7.97 -5.03 11.02
CA ARG A 80 -7.60 -4.36 12.26
C ARG A 80 -6.66 -3.20 11.98
N GLU A 81 -7.18 -1.97 12.08
CA GLU A 81 -6.39 -0.75 12.27
C GLU A 81 -5.61 -0.74 13.60
N SER A 82 -5.27 -1.90 14.20
CA SER A 82 -4.42 -1.95 15.37
C SER A 82 -2.97 -1.64 14.95
N THR A 83 -2.29 -0.81 15.72
CA THR A 83 -0.85 -0.57 15.66
C THR A 83 -0.05 -1.89 15.46
N GLU A 84 -0.50 -2.99 16.07
CA GLU A 84 0.08 -4.33 15.94
C GLU A 84 0.06 -4.91 14.52
N SER A 85 -1.00 -4.68 13.72
CA SER A 85 -1.07 -5.22 12.36
C SER A 85 0.00 -4.59 11.47
N ARG A 86 0.15 -3.26 11.54
CA ARG A 86 1.17 -2.49 10.81
C ARG A 86 2.59 -2.85 11.26
N GLN A 87 2.77 -3.07 12.56
CA GLN A 87 4.02 -3.59 13.12
C GLN A 87 4.42 -4.94 12.56
N THR A 88 3.45 -5.84 12.42
CA THR A 88 3.67 -7.18 11.91
C THR A 88 4.17 -7.14 10.47
N VAL A 89 3.59 -6.28 9.63
CA VAL A 89 3.99 -6.13 8.22
C VAL A 89 5.43 -5.64 8.09
N LEU A 90 5.81 -4.53 8.73
CA LEU A 90 7.18 -4.01 8.61
C LEU A 90 8.23 -4.99 9.14
N ARG A 91 7.93 -5.71 10.23
CA ARG A 91 8.81 -6.77 10.76
C ARG A 91 8.90 -7.97 9.82
N ASP A 92 7.80 -8.36 9.16
CA ASP A 92 7.81 -9.40 8.13
C ASP A 92 8.69 -8.98 6.94
N LEU A 93 8.53 -7.76 6.43
CA LEU A 93 9.35 -7.25 5.33
C LEU A 93 10.85 -7.28 5.67
N LYS A 94 11.22 -6.85 6.89
CA LYS A 94 12.60 -6.95 7.38
C LYS A 94 13.09 -8.40 7.44
N ARG A 95 12.27 -9.32 7.95
CA ARG A 95 12.59 -10.76 8.01
C ARG A 95 12.77 -11.37 6.62
N ARG A 96 11.99 -10.93 5.63
CA ARG A 96 12.13 -11.33 4.22
C ARG A 96 13.36 -10.72 3.54
N GLY A 97 14.09 -9.85 4.23
CA GLY A 97 15.36 -9.28 3.78
C GLY A 97 15.24 -7.93 3.09
N LEU A 98 14.14 -7.19 3.28
CA LEU A 98 14.05 -5.82 2.78
C LEU A 98 15.14 -4.95 3.44
N PRO A 99 16.05 -4.32 2.67
CA PRO A 99 17.01 -3.38 3.24
C PRO A 99 16.33 -2.07 3.66
N ALA A 100 16.99 -1.30 4.53
CA ALA A 100 16.54 0.07 4.80
C ALA A 100 16.57 0.89 3.49
N THR A 101 15.46 1.57 3.19
CA THR A 101 15.37 2.51 2.07
C THR A 101 15.80 3.91 2.49
N GLN A 102 16.00 4.81 1.54
CA GLN A 102 16.34 6.21 1.87
C GLN A 102 15.13 6.92 2.49
N LEU A 103 13.95 6.71 1.91
CA LEU A 103 12.73 7.39 2.34
C LEU A 103 11.52 6.45 2.27
N ALA A 104 10.68 6.54 3.30
CA ALA A 104 9.34 6.00 3.32
C ALA A 104 8.30 7.12 3.21
N VAL A 105 7.31 6.93 2.34
CA VAL A 105 6.25 7.88 2.07
C VAL A 105 4.91 7.25 2.37
N GLY A 106 4.07 7.91 3.18
CA GLY A 106 2.79 7.34 3.57
C GLY A 106 1.79 8.38 4.00
N ASP A 107 0.63 7.92 4.43
CA ASP A 107 -0.36 8.78 5.06
C ASP A 107 0.15 9.29 6.43
N GLY A 108 -0.68 10.06 7.13
CA GLY A 108 -0.30 10.59 8.44
C GLY A 108 -0.47 9.61 9.60
N ALA A 109 -0.64 8.31 9.37
CA ALA A 109 -0.95 7.36 10.43
C ALA A 109 0.25 7.18 11.39
N LEU A 110 0.12 7.75 12.59
CA LEU A 110 1.20 7.87 13.57
C LEU A 110 1.86 6.52 13.93
N ASP A 111 1.07 5.47 14.01
CA ASP A 111 1.51 4.12 14.38
C ASP A 111 2.47 3.48 13.38
N PHE A 112 2.27 3.76 12.08
CA PHE A 112 3.15 3.28 11.03
C PHE A 112 4.54 3.90 11.17
N TRP A 113 4.60 5.20 11.42
CA TRP A 113 5.86 5.94 11.54
C TRP A 113 6.67 5.56 12.78
N ALA A 114 6.00 5.36 13.93
CA ALA A 114 6.67 4.85 15.13
C ALA A 114 7.32 3.49 14.86
N THR A 115 6.60 2.58 14.20
CA THR A 115 7.09 1.26 13.81
C THR A 115 8.24 1.35 12.83
N LEU A 116 8.13 2.20 11.80
CA LEU A 116 9.16 2.35 10.78
C LEU A 116 10.49 2.75 11.42
N ARG A 117 10.48 3.71 12.36
CA ARG A 117 11.69 4.17 13.04
C ARG A 117 12.32 3.09 13.94
N ASP A 118 11.52 2.17 14.49
CA ASP A 118 12.00 0.99 15.24
C ASP A 118 12.62 -0.07 14.30
N VAL A 119 11.91 -0.42 13.23
CA VAL A 119 12.29 -1.53 12.35
C VAL A 119 13.41 -1.12 11.37
N PHE A 120 13.34 0.10 10.84
CA PHE A 120 14.23 0.67 9.84
C PHE A 120 14.72 2.08 10.27
N PRO A 121 15.56 2.18 11.32
CA PRO A 121 15.98 3.47 11.90
C PRO A 121 16.78 4.37 10.95
N LYS A 122 17.28 3.83 9.83
CA LYS A 122 18.03 4.57 8.80
C LYS A 122 17.13 5.11 7.68
N THR A 123 15.85 4.76 7.67
CA THR A 123 14.90 5.19 6.65
C THR A 123 14.20 6.45 7.14
N GLU A 124 14.31 7.53 6.38
CA GLU A 124 13.60 8.77 6.68
C GLU A 124 12.09 8.60 6.42
N ASP A 125 11.27 9.36 7.14
CA ASP A 125 9.82 9.39 6.94
C ASP A 125 9.33 10.71 6.36
N GLN A 126 8.45 10.63 5.36
CA GLN A 126 7.78 11.78 4.77
C GLN A 126 6.29 11.51 4.60
N ARG A 127 5.47 12.51 4.95
CA ARG A 127 4.05 12.48 4.62
C ARG A 127 3.82 12.67 3.13
N CYS A 128 2.99 11.81 2.53
CA CYS A 128 2.56 11.92 1.15
C CYS A 128 1.90 13.29 0.89
N TRP A 129 2.38 13.98 -0.15
CA TRP A 129 1.92 15.32 -0.50
C TRP A 129 0.45 15.33 -0.92
N VAL A 130 -0.06 14.24 -1.53
CA VAL A 130 -1.47 14.09 -1.91
C VAL A 130 -2.37 14.15 -0.67
N TYR A 131 -2.04 13.35 0.36
CA TYR A 131 -2.76 13.38 1.63
C TYR A 131 -2.59 14.70 2.37
N LYS A 132 -1.38 15.29 2.35
CA LYS A 132 -1.14 16.60 2.94
C LYS A 132 -2.02 17.67 2.28
N LEU A 133 -2.08 17.70 0.96
CA LEU A 133 -2.90 18.65 0.21
C LEU A 133 -4.38 18.42 0.48
N ALA A 134 -4.85 17.16 0.49
CA ALA A 134 -6.24 16.83 0.81
C ALA A 134 -6.63 17.38 2.20
N ASN A 135 -5.79 17.19 3.22
CA ASN A 135 -6.05 17.69 4.56
C ASN A 135 -6.10 19.22 4.64
N VAL A 136 -5.23 19.92 3.90
CA VAL A 136 -5.26 21.38 3.81
C VAL A 136 -6.54 21.85 3.13
N LEU A 137 -6.92 21.23 2.02
CA LEU A 137 -8.12 21.60 1.27
C LEU A 137 -9.41 21.34 2.05
N ASP A 138 -9.46 20.29 2.86
CA ASP A 138 -10.58 19.99 3.75
C ASP A 138 -10.88 21.13 4.75
N LYS A 139 -9.86 21.93 5.10
CA LYS A 139 -10.02 23.12 5.96
C LYS A 139 -10.46 24.38 5.22
N LEU A 140 -10.64 24.31 3.90
CA LEU A 140 -11.12 25.42 3.09
C LEU A 140 -12.59 25.22 2.67
N PRO A 141 -13.38 26.31 2.57
CA PRO A 141 -14.70 26.26 1.94
C PRO A 141 -14.63 25.63 0.54
N LYS A 142 -15.57 24.73 0.21
CA LYS A 142 -15.58 23.98 -1.07
C LYS A 142 -15.39 24.87 -2.31
N ARG A 143 -15.97 26.09 -2.30
CA ARG A 143 -15.86 27.08 -3.38
C ARG A 143 -14.41 27.55 -3.64
N LEU A 144 -13.55 27.54 -2.62
CA LEU A 144 -12.16 28.01 -2.72
C LEU A 144 -11.17 26.89 -3.06
N GLN A 145 -11.54 25.62 -2.89
CA GLN A 145 -10.65 24.47 -3.10
C GLN A 145 -10.08 24.37 -4.53
N PRO A 146 -10.84 24.60 -5.62
CA PRO A 146 -10.28 24.56 -6.98
C PRO A 146 -9.17 25.59 -7.20
N GLN A 147 -9.38 26.82 -6.71
CA GLN A 147 -8.39 27.90 -6.82
C GLN A 147 -7.15 27.61 -5.98
N ALA A 148 -7.33 27.06 -4.77
CA ALA A 148 -6.22 26.63 -3.92
C ALA A 148 -5.38 25.55 -4.60
N LYS A 149 -6.00 24.50 -5.18
CA LYS A 149 -5.30 23.42 -5.90
C LYS A 149 -4.39 23.93 -7.03
N LEU A 150 -4.81 24.94 -7.78
CA LEU A 150 -4.02 25.51 -8.88
C LEU A 150 -2.69 26.11 -8.41
N ARG A 151 -2.62 26.62 -7.18
CA ARG A 151 -1.38 27.18 -6.61
C ARG A 151 -0.34 26.13 -6.24
N TYR A 152 -0.73 24.86 -6.13
CA TYR A 152 0.13 23.75 -5.75
C TYR A 152 0.55 22.85 -6.93
N LYS A 153 0.14 23.16 -8.17
CA LYS A 153 0.38 22.33 -9.37
C LYS A 153 1.83 22.31 -9.88
N TRP A 154 2.76 23.00 -9.21
CA TRP A 154 4.14 23.23 -9.67
C TRP A 154 5.22 22.70 -8.71
N VAL A 155 4.87 21.79 -7.81
CA VAL A 155 5.83 21.02 -6.99
C VAL A 155 5.82 19.57 -7.43
#